data_AF-A0AAE9Y6W6-F1
#
_entry.id   AF-A0AAE9Y6W6-F1
#
_cell.length_a   1.000
_cell.length_b   1.000
_cell.length_c   1.000
_cell.angle_alpha   90.00
_cell.angle_beta   90.00
_cell.angle_gamma   90.00
#
_symmetry.space_group_name_H-M   'P 1'
#
loop_
_entity.id
_entity.type
_entity.pdbx_description
1 polymer ?
#
loop_
_entity_poly.entity_id
_entity_poly.type
_entity_poly.pdbx_seq_one_letter_code
_entity_poly.pdbx_strand_id
1 'polypeptide(L)'
;MADAADPSDPPPTVPAPSVTPRRDGPVVVEGDITLVAPDGTTTECTGRTFLCRCGASAAKPLCDGTHKRIGFTAPGVAPPRKPGP
;
A
#
# COMPACT_ATOMS: atom_id res chain seq x y z
N MET A 1 4.84 28.39 28.61
CA MET A 1 4.50 27.00 28.96
C MET A 1 4.60 26.20 27.69
N ALA A 2 5.82 25.82 27.30
CA ALA A 2 6.06 24.94 26.17
C ALA A 2 6.74 23.72 26.78
N ASP A 3 5.98 22.63 26.90
CA ASP A 3 6.49 21.33 27.28
C ASP A 3 7.49 20.90 26.20
N ALA A 4 8.77 21.14 26.47
CA ALA A 4 9.84 20.54 25.73
C ALA A 4 9.73 19.02 25.97
N ALA A 5 9.40 18.28 24.93
CA ALA A 5 9.44 16.83 24.94
C ALA A 5 10.76 16.35 25.56
N ASP A 6 10.65 15.47 26.56
CA ASP A 6 11.78 14.93 27.29
C ASP A 6 12.69 14.14 26.31
N PRO A 7 14.01 14.41 26.25
CA PRO A 7 14.94 13.70 25.36
C PRO A 7 15.06 12.19 25.68
N SER A 8 14.41 11.71 26.75
CA SER A 8 14.34 10.31 27.14
C SER A 8 13.16 9.55 26.51
N ASP A 9 12.22 10.23 25.84
CA ASP A 9 11.10 9.57 25.17
C ASP A 9 11.61 8.91 23.88
N PRO A 10 11.58 7.57 23.76
CA PRO A 10 11.95 6.93 22.50
C PRO A 10 10.98 7.43 21.41
N PRO A 11 11.47 7.78 20.21
CA PRO A 11 10.58 8.23 19.15
C PRO A 11 9.50 7.16 18.94
N PRO A 12 8.24 7.56 18.70
CA PRO A 12 7.17 6.61 18.48
C PRO A 12 7.60 5.63 17.39
N THR A 13 7.73 4.35 17.75
CA THR A 13 8.09 3.29 16.82
C THR A 13 6.93 3.09 15.85
N VAL A 14 6.92 3.86 14.76
CA VAL A 14 6.00 3.63 13.65
C VAL A 14 6.25 2.21 13.13
N PRO A 15 5.23 1.32 13.15
CA PRO A 15 5.42 -0.04 12.67
C PRO A 15 5.83 0.00 11.19
N ALA A 16 6.84 -0.79 10.84
CA ALA A 16 7.34 -0.84 9.47
C ALA A 16 6.22 -1.28 8.51
N PRO A 17 6.12 -0.67 7.31
CA PRO A 17 5.12 -1.06 6.34
C PRO A 17 5.37 -2.49 5.84
N SER A 18 4.29 -3.25 5.63
CA SER A 18 4.34 -4.59 5.04
C SER A 18 3.88 -4.55 3.58
N VAL A 19 4.48 -5.37 2.72
CA VAL A 19 4.22 -5.41 1.28
C VAL A 19 3.83 -6.83 0.87
N THR A 20 2.61 -7.00 0.36
CA THR A 20 2.04 -8.31 0.04
C THR A 20 1.45 -8.35 -1.38
N PRO A 21 1.98 -9.16 -2.31
CA PRO A 21 1.32 -9.39 -3.59
C PRO A 21 0.06 -10.24 -3.39
N ARG A 22 -1.12 -9.69 -3.73
CA ARG A 22 -2.37 -10.45 -3.72
C ARG A 22 -2.47 -11.28 -4.99
N ARG A 23 -2.87 -12.55 -4.87
CA ARG A 23 -3.16 -13.45 -6.01
C ARG A 23 -4.09 -12.75 -7.00
N ASP A 24 -3.70 -12.77 -8.28
CA ASP A 24 -4.46 -12.21 -9.41
C ASP A 24 -4.84 -10.72 -9.24
N GLY A 25 -4.10 -10.01 -8.38
CA GLY A 25 -4.45 -8.68 -7.92
C GLY A 25 -3.25 -7.77 -7.66
N PRO A 26 -3.51 -6.63 -6.99
CA PRO A 26 -2.48 -5.62 -6.72
C PRO A 26 -1.44 -6.08 -5.70
N VAL A 27 -0.38 -5.29 -5.56
CA VAL A 27 0.46 -5.32 -4.36
C VAL A 27 -0.24 -4.48 -3.29
N VAL A 28 -0.47 -5.08 -2.13
CA VAL A 28 -1.05 -4.41 -0.96
C VAL A 28 0.09 -3.94 -0.08
N VAL A 29 0.11 -2.65 0.25
CA VAL A 29 1.00 -2.09 1.26
C VAL A 29 0.18 -1.71 2.47
N GLU A 30 0.57 -2.21 3.65
CA GLU A 30 -0.07 -1.88 4.93
C GLU A 30 0.94 -1.14 5.79
N GLY A 31 0.58 0.07 6.23
CA GLY A 31 1.48 1.04 6.84
C GLY A 31 1.60 2.32 6.00
N ASP A 32 2.21 3.32 6.60
CA ASP A 32 2.39 4.63 5.97
C ASP A 32 3.62 4.59 5.04
N ILE A 33 3.43 5.02 3.80
CA ILE A 33 4.49 5.07 2.78
C ILE A 33 4.46 6.38 2.00
N THR A 34 5.61 6.76 1.46
CA THR A 34 5.73 7.86 0.50
C THR A 34 5.94 7.27 -0.89
N LEU A 35 5.05 7.60 -1.83
CA LEU A 35 5.26 7.34 -3.24
C LEU A 35 6.09 8.48 -3.83
N VAL A 36 7.12 8.14 -4.61
CA VAL A 36 7.98 9.09 -5.31
C VAL A 36 7.79 8.89 -6.81
N ALA A 37 7.36 9.93 -7.49
CA ALA A 37 7.22 9.95 -8.95
C ALA A 37 8.56 10.26 -9.64
N PRO A 38 8.72 9.94 -10.94
CA PRO A 38 9.97 10.20 -11.67
C PRO A 38 10.40 11.67 -11.72
N ASP A 39 9.45 12.60 -11.59
CA ASP A 39 9.69 14.04 -11.53
C ASP A 39 10.07 14.54 -10.12
N GLY A 40 10.14 13.64 -9.13
CA GLY A 40 10.43 13.95 -7.74
C GLY A 40 9.19 14.32 -6.91
N THR A 41 7.99 14.39 -7.51
CA THR A 41 6.76 14.65 -6.77
C THR A 41 6.49 13.50 -5.80
N THR A 42 6.15 13.84 -4.56
CA THR A 42 5.84 12.86 -3.52
C THR A 42 4.35 12.81 -3.20
N THR A 43 3.85 11.64 -2.82
CA THR A 43 2.49 11.46 -2.33
C THR A 43 2.52 10.56 -1.11
N GLU A 44 2.03 11.07 0.02
CA GLU A 44 1.89 10.29 1.25
C GLU A 44 0.66 9.40 1.15
N CYS A 45 0.83 8.13 1.46
CA CYS A 45 -0.25 7.17 1.52
C CYS A 45 -0.27 6.54 2.90
N THR A 46 -1.36 6.75 3.63
CA THR A 46 -1.50 6.31 5.02
C THR A 46 -2.33 5.03 5.13
N GLY A 47 -1.96 4.15 6.04
CA GLY A 47 -2.73 2.96 6.40
C GLY A 47 -2.67 1.83 5.36
N ARG A 48 -3.35 1.97 4.21
CA ARG A 48 -3.40 0.89 3.21
C ARG A 48 -3.41 1.40 1.78
N THR A 49 -2.42 0.96 1.01
CA THR A 49 -2.21 1.35 -0.39
C THR A 49 -2.27 0.14 -1.31
N PHE A 50 -2.89 0.29 -2.48
CA PHE A 50 -2.97 -0.76 -3.50
C PHE A 50 -2.20 -0.33 -4.74
N LEU A 51 -1.07 -0.97 -5.00
CA LEU A 51 -0.23 -0.66 -6.16
C LEU A 51 -0.57 -1.59 -7.33
N CYS A 52 -0.61 -1.01 -8.53
CA CYS A 52 -0.85 -1.73 -9.75
C CYS A 52 0.27 -2.76 -9.99
N ARG A 53 -0.13 -4.02 -10.16
CA ARG A 53 0.76 -5.12 -10.56
C ARG A 53 0.51 -5.61 -11.98
N CYS A 54 -0.67 -5.33 -12.52
CA CYS A 54 -1.12 -5.83 -13.82
C CYS A 54 -0.70 -4.99 -15.03
N GLY A 55 -0.08 -3.82 -14.82
CA GLY A 55 0.33 -2.89 -15.89
C GLY A 55 -0.78 -2.06 -16.54
N ALA A 56 -2.04 -2.51 -16.46
CA ALA A 56 -3.15 -1.92 -17.20
C ALA A 56 -3.95 -0.81 -16.48
N SER A 57 -3.61 -0.46 -15.23
CA SER A 57 -4.30 0.62 -14.51
C SER A 57 -4.21 1.97 -15.24
N ALA A 58 -5.29 2.73 -15.27
CA ALA A 58 -5.31 4.12 -15.74
C ALA A 58 -4.81 5.11 -14.67
N ALA A 59 -4.81 4.69 -13.40
CA ALA A 59 -4.38 5.51 -12.25
C ALA A 59 -3.01 5.09 -11.72
N LYS A 60 -2.08 4.69 -12.60
CA LYS A 60 -0.73 4.27 -12.20
C LYS A 60 -0.05 5.35 -11.34
N PRO A 61 0.67 4.97 -10.27
CA PRO A 61 1.06 3.60 -9.87
C PRO A 61 -0.01 2.83 -9.10
N LEU A 62 -1.18 3.42 -8.83
CA LEU A 62 -2.24 2.83 -8.03
C LEU A 62 -3.07 1.81 -8.82
N CYS A 63 -3.68 0.87 -8.10
CA CYS A 63 -4.63 -0.08 -8.65
C CYS A 63 -6.03 0.54 -8.75
N ASP A 64 -6.61 0.50 -9.95
CA ASP A 64 -7.97 0.98 -10.26
C ASP A 64 -8.98 -0.17 -10.50
N GLY A 65 -8.58 -1.40 -10.17
CA GLY A 65 -9.40 -2.60 -10.40
C GLY A 65 -9.32 -3.17 -11.82
N THR A 66 -8.58 -2.57 -12.76
CA THR A 66 -8.44 -3.07 -14.15
C THR A 66 -7.99 -4.53 -14.22
N HIS A 67 -7.18 -5.00 -13.27
CA HIS A 67 -6.73 -6.40 -13.17
C HIS A 67 -7.89 -7.41 -13.25
N LYS A 68 -9.06 -7.09 -12.68
CA LYS A 68 -10.25 -7.96 -12.75
C LYS A 68 -10.83 -7.99 -14.15
N ARG A 69 -10.92 -6.84 -14.82
CA ARG A 69 -11.50 -6.70 -16.16
C ARG A 69 -10.67 -7.42 -17.23
N ILE A 70 -9.34 -7.43 -17.08
CA ILE A 70 -8.42 -8.04 -18.05
C ILE A 70 -8.05 -9.49 -17.72
N GLY A 71 -8.58 -10.07 -16.63
CA GLY A 71 -8.24 -11.44 -16.23
C GLY A 71 -6.77 -11.63 -15.84
N PHE A 72 -6.15 -10.62 -15.22
CA PHE A 72 -4.74 -10.70 -14.81
C PHE A 72 -4.52 -11.90 -13.88
N THR A 73 -3.59 -12.78 -14.25
CA THR A 73 -3.25 -13.97 -13.47
C THR A 73 -1.81 -13.89 -13.02
N ALA A 74 -1.57 -14.00 -11.72
CA ALA A 74 -0.23 -14.07 -11.16
C ALA A 74 -0.24 -14.64 -9.73
N PRO A 75 0.79 -15.42 -9.35
CA PRO A 75 0.95 -15.92 -7.98
C PRO A 75 0.86 -14.81 -6.93
N GLY A 76 0.39 -15.15 -5.74
CA GLY A 76 0.29 -14.25 -4.61
C GLY A 76 -0.50 -14.86 -3.45
N VAL A 77 -0.61 -14.09 -2.37
CA VAL A 77 -1.39 -14.46 -1.19
C VAL A 77 -2.87 -14.38 -1.53
N ALA A 78 -3.61 -15.45 -1.23
CA ALA A 78 -5.06 -15.45 -1.42
C ALA A 78 -5.68 -14.38 -0.49
N PRO A 79 -6.66 -13.60 -0.96
CA PRO A 79 -7.39 -12.71 -0.06
C PRO A 79 -8.03 -13.53 1.07
N PRO A 80 -8.13 -12.98 2.30
CA PRO A 80 -8.85 -13.65 3.36
C PRO A 80 -10.27 -13.96 2.87
N ARG A 81 -10.68 -15.23 2.98
CA ARG A 81 -12.05 -15.63 2.69
C ARG A 81 -12.93 -14.92 3.73
N LYS A 82 -13.83 -14.04 3.29
CA LYS A 82 -14.92 -13.63 4.18
C LYS A 82 -15.81 -14.86 4.36
N PRO A 83 -16.19 -15.26 5.59
CA PRO A 83 -17.31 -16.16 5.77
C PRO A 83 -18.52 -15.56 5.03
N GLY A 84 -19.22 -16.36 4.24
CA GLY A 84 -20.49 -15.96 3.67
C GLY A 84 -21.55 -15.80 4.77
N PRO A 85 -22.72 -15.21 4.46
CA PRO A 85 -23.87 -15.32 5.35
C PRO A 85 -24.23 -16.79 5.62
#